data_AF-A0A5P8K5R2-F1
#
_entry.id   AF-A0A5P8K5R2-F1
#
_cell.length_a   1.000
_cell.length_b   1.000
_cell.length_c   1.000
_cell.angle_alpha   90.00
_cell.angle_beta   90.00
_cell.angle_gamma   90.00
#
_symmetry.space_group_name_H-M   'P 1'
#
loop_
_entity.id
_entity.type
_entity.pdbx_description
1 polymer ?
#
loop_
_entity_poly.entity_id
_entity_poly.type
_entity_poly.pdbx_seq_one_letter_code
_entity_poly.pdbx_strand_id
1 'polypeptide(L)'
;MSAVVSELRVRVEGAVPRQPSDLHSADTPLGRARVARGWSQDKVVRALMLLADNWGWQIAAEQSLRVYMSDWERGVRRPNETYRVLLSTLYRATPDDLGFTAPRRETAMDDLSARVNELAAVVERLTVALGGVQGASA
;
A
#
# COMPACT_ATOMS: atom_id res chain seq x y z
N MET A 1 38.55 -10.43 -27.03
CA MET A 1 38.60 -9.19 -26.24
C MET A 1 37.26 -9.06 -25.51
N SER A 2 37.23 -9.34 -24.20
CA SER A 2 36.00 -9.33 -23.39
C SER A 2 35.98 -8.04 -22.56
N ALA A 3 34.98 -7.19 -22.77
CA ALA A 3 34.81 -5.96 -22.01
C ALA A 3 34.14 -6.30 -20.66
N VAL A 4 34.90 -6.16 -19.59
CA VAL A 4 34.41 -6.29 -18.22
C VAL A 4 33.65 -5.01 -17.89
N VAL A 5 32.31 -5.10 -17.81
CA VAL A 5 31.47 -4.01 -17.31
C VAL A 5 31.68 -3.94 -15.80
N SER A 6 32.52 -3.02 -15.35
CA SER A 6 32.70 -2.76 -13.92
C SER A 6 31.44 -2.11 -13.36
N GLU A 7 30.66 -2.88 -12.61
CA GLU A 7 29.57 -2.36 -11.78
C GLU A 7 30.16 -1.48 -10.67
N LEU A 8 30.18 -0.17 -10.89
CA LEU A 8 30.55 0.80 -9.86
C LEU A 8 29.42 0.87 -8.82
N ARG A 9 29.45 0.01 -7.80
CA ARG A 9 28.57 0.12 -6.64
C ARG A 9 29.02 1.28 -5.77
N VAL A 10 28.34 2.41 -5.90
CA VAL A 10 28.51 3.57 -5.02
C VAL A 10 27.93 3.21 -3.65
N ARG A 11 28.80 3.03 -2.64
CA ARG A 11 28.39 3.05 -1.23
C ARG A 11 28.18 4.50 -0.82
N VAL A 12 26.96 4.85 -0.44
CA VAL A 12 26.68 6.12 0.24
C VAL A 12 26.95 5.88 1.73
N GLU A 13 28.15 6.21 2.20
CA GLU A 13 28.45 6.32 3.63
C GLU A 13 28.04 7.71 4.11
N GLY A 14 26.91 7.76 4.81
CA GLY A 14 26.37 8.95 5.46
C GLY A 14 25.22 8.53 6.36
N ALA A 15 25.01 9.25 7.47
CA ALA A 15 23.82 9.06 8.30
C ALA A 15 22.59 9.10 7.39
N VAL A 16 21.75 8.05 7.42
CA VAL A 16 20.53 7.96 6.61
C VAL A 16 19.86 9.33 6.66
N PRO A 17 19.71 10.05 5.54
CA PRO A 17 19.09 11.36 5.57
C PRO A 17 17.73 11.15 6.23
N ARG A 18 17.55 11.73 7.42
CA ARG A 18 16.26 11.70 8.10
C ARG A 18 15.32 12.43 7.16
N GLN A 19 14.52 11.66 6.42
CA GLN A 19 13.53 12.20 5.52
C GLN A 19 12.69 13.17 6.36
N PRO A 20 12.48 14.42 5.90
CA PRO A 20 11.56 15.33 6.56
C PRO A 20 10.29 14.59 6.93
N SER A 21 9.71 14.87 8.09
CA SER A 21 8.48 14.21 8.57
C SER A 21 7.39 14.15 7.50
N ASP A 22 7.34 15.16 6.63
CA ASP A 22 6.42 15.32 5.50
C ASP A 22 6.65 14.32 4.33
N LEU A 23 7.80 13.66 4.33
CA LEU A 23 8.17 12.59 3.41
C LEU A 23 8.06 11.20 4.05
N HIS A 24 7.65 11.06 5.33
CA HIS A 24 7.32 9.72 5.84
C HIS A 24 6.15 9.17 5.03
N SER A 25 6.46 8.16 4.23
CA SER A 25 5.47 7.45 3.43
C SER A 25 4.90 6.31 4.22
N ALA A 26 3.63 5.99 4.01
CA ALA A 26 3.13 4.65 4.27
C ALA A 26 3.85 3.65 3.34
N ASP A 27 4.05 2.40 3.77
CA ASP A 27 4.75 1.34 3.03
C ASP A 27 4.05 0.87 1.73
N THR A 28 3.13 1.68 1.19
CA THR A 28 2.43 1.37 -0.05
C THR A 28 3.23 1.77 -1.28
N PRO A 29 3.01 1.10 -2.43
CA PRO A 29 3.69 1.43 -3.69
C PRO A 29 3.47 2.89 -4.12
N LEU A 30 2.27 3.44 -3.90
CA LEU A 30 1.93 4.83 -4.20
C LEU A 30 2.80 5.81 -3.41
N GLY A 31 2.93 5.58 -2.11
CA GLY A 31 3.73 6.44 -1.24
C GLY A 31 5.24 6.35 -1.58
N ARG A 32 5.74 5.15 -1.91
CA ARG A 32 7.11 4.99 -2.43
C ARG A 32 7.34 5.76 -3.73
N ALA A 33 6.38 5.75 -4.66
CA ALA A 33 6.47 6.51 -5.91
C ALA A 33 6.54 8.03 -5.68
N ARG A 34 5.81 8.53 -4.68
CA ARG A 34 5.88 9.94 -4.25
C ARG A 34 7.24 10.29 -3.67
N VAL A 35 7.73 9.48 -2.74
CA VAL A 35 9.04 9.69 -2.07
C VAL A 35 10.21 9.57 -3.04
N ALA A 36 10.16 8.63 -3.98
CA ALA A 36 11.19 8.48 -5.00
C ALA A 36 11.36 9.74 -5.87
N ARG A 37 10.34 10.58 -5.97
CA ARG A 37 10.37 11.90 -6.63
C ARG A 37 10.69 13.06 -5.70
N GLY A 38 10.78 12.83 -4.39
CA GLY A 38 10.96 13.88 -3.38
C GLY A 38 9.76 14.82 -3.27
N TRP A 39 8.54 14.33 -3.52
CA TRP A 39 7.34 15.17 -3.51
C TRP A 39 6.62 15.10 -2.16
N SER A 40 6.14 16.25 -1.68
CA SER A 40 5.18 16.31 -0.58
C SER A 40 3.78 15.94 -1.07
N GLN A 41 2.88 15.54 -0.17
CA GLN A 41 1.48 15.29 -0.52
C GLN A 41 0.82 16.52 -1.16
N ASP A 42 1.08 17.72 -0.63
CA ASP A 42 0.56 18.96 -1.20
C ASP A 42 1.02 19.19 -2.65
N LYS A 43 2.28 18.88 -2.94
CA LYS A 43 2.81 18.99 -4.30
C LYS A 43 2.07 18.04 -5.25
N VAL A 44 1.75 16.83 -4.80
CA VAL A 44 0.95 15.87 -5.57
C VAL A 44 -0.47 16.39 -5.80
N VAL A 45 -1.12 16.91 -4.75
CA VAL A 45 -2.48 17.45 -4.86
C VAL A 45 -2.54 18.60 -5.87
N ARG A 46 -1.62 19.56 -5.78
CA ARG A 46 -1.53 20.67 -6.74
C ARG A 46 -1.29 20.17 -8.16
N ALA A 47 -0.41 19.19 -8.33
CA ALA A 47 -0.14 18.62 -9.65
C ALA A 47 -1.34 17.86 -10.24
N LEU A 48 -2.11 17.16 -9.40
CA LEU A 48 -3.36 16.50 -9.82
C LEU A 48 -4.41 17.51 -10.27
N MET A 49 -4.56 18.62 -9.53
CA MET A 49 -5.49 19.69 -9.92
C MET A 49 -5.10 20.33 -11.25
N LEU A 50 -3.82 20.65 -11.45
CA LEU A 50 -3.32 21.21 -12.71
C LEU A 50 -3.51 20.22 -13.88
N LEU A 51 -3.28 18.93 -13.65
CA LEU A 51 -3.44 17.92 -14.68
C LEU A 51 -4.92 17.73 -15.07
N ALA A 52 -5.82 17.72 -14.07
CA ALA A 52 -7.25 17.60 -14.30
C ALA A 52 -7.80 18.84 -15.03
N ASP A 53 -7.36 20.04 -14.63
CA ASP A 53 -7.73 21.30 -15.30
C ASP A 53 -7.30 21.30 -16.78
N ASN A 54 -6.05 20.88 -17.05
CA ASN A 54 -5.53 20.74 -18.40
C ASN A 54 -6.33 19.73 -19.27
N TRP A 55 -6.98 18.74 -18.65
CA TRP A 55 -7.82 17.76 -19.34
C TRP A 55 -9.31 18.11 -19.33
N GLY A 56 -9.70 19.23 -18.69
CA GLY A 56 -11.11 19.61 -18.51
C GLY A 56 -11.89 18.66 -17.61
N TRP A 57 -11.20 17.91 -16.73
CA TRP A 57 -11.83 16.96 -15.81
C TRP A 57 -12.16 17.63 -14.49
N GLN A 58 -13.39 17.43 -14.01
CA GLN A 58 -13.78 17.88 -12.69
C GLN A 58 -13.37 16.85 -11.64
N ILE A 59 -12.48 17.26 -10.73
CA ILE A 59 -12.04 16.46 -9.59
C ILE A 59 -12.44 17.13 -8.27
N ALA A 60 -12.24 16.41 -7.16
CA ALA A 60 -12.53 16.94 -5.84
C ALA A 60 -11.67 18.16 -5.50
N ALA A 61 -12.17 18.99 -4.57
CA ALA A 61 -11.43 20.15 -4.09
C ALA A 61 -10.13 19.75 -3.36
N GLU A 62 -9.16 20.67 -3.30
CA GLU A 62 -7.83 20.49 -2.72
C GLU A 62 -7.85 19.85 -1.32
N GLN A 63 -8.76 20.31 -0.45
CA GLN A 63 -8.90 19.81 0.92
C GLN A 63 -9.30 18.33 0.94
N SER A 64 -10.24 17.93 0.09
CA SER A 64 -10.67 16.54 -0.06
C SER A 64 -9.58 15.69 -0.69
N LEU A 65 -8.84 16.22 -1.67
CA LEU A 65 -7.72 15.52 -2.30
C LEU A 65 -6.59 15.21 -1.32
N ARG A 66 -6.30 16.11 -0.38
CA ARG A 66 -5.30 15.85 0.68
C ARG A 66 -5.72 14.66 1.55
N VAL A 67 -7.00 14.60 1.95
CA VAL A 67 -7.55 13.47 2.71
C VAL A 67 -7.50 12.18 1.89
N TYR A 68 -7.95 12.25 0.63
CA TYR A 68 -7.91 11.10 -0.27
C TYR A 68 -6.48 10.60 -0.48
N MET A 69 -5.50 11.48 -0.63
CA MET A 69 -4.11 11.07 -0.76
C MET A 69 -3.62 10.33 0.47
N SER A 70 -3.92 10.85 1.66
CA SER A 70 -3.57 10.18 2.92
C SER A 70 -4.24 8.80 3.05
N ASP A 71 -5.50 8.68 2.65
CA ASP A 71 -6.22 7.40 2.67
C ASP A 71 -5.71 6.41 1.63
N TRP A 72 -5.30 6.89 0.45
CA TRP A 72 -4.73 6.07 -0.62
C TRP A 72 -3.33 5.59 -0.26
N GLU A 73 -2.49 6.49 0.29
CA GLU A 73 -1.15 6.14 0.75
C GLU A 73 -1.22 5.15 1.91
N ARG A 74 -2.20 5.25 2.81
CA ARG A 74 -2.41 4.26 3.89
C ARG A 74 -3.12 2.99 3.43
N GLY A 75 -3.57 2.92 2.18
CA GLY A 75 -4.33 1.76 1.66
C GLY A 75 -5.74 1.61 2.23
N VAL A 76 -6.24 2.58 3.01
CA VAL A 76 -7.59 2.60 3.59
C VAL A 76 -8.65 2.68 2.49
N ARG A 77 -8.37 3.45 1.43
CA ARG A 77 -9.24 3.64 0.28
C ARG A 77 -8.46 3.43 -1.01
N ARG A 78 -9.13 2.99 -2.07
CA ARG A 78 -8.55 2.94 -3.42
C ARG A 78 -8.99 4.15 -4.25
N PRO A 79 -8.11 4.72 -5.08
CA PRO A 79 -8.50 5.74 -6.04
C PRO A 79 -9.47 5.15 -7.09
N ASN A 80 -10.46 5.94 -7.47
CA ASN A 80 -11.36 5.63 -8.60
C ASN A 80 -10.60 5.69 -9.93
N GLU A 81 -11.20 5.17 -11.00
CA GLU A 81 -10.57 5.06 -12.32
C GLU A 81 -9.97 6.37 -12.83
N THR A 82 -10.70 7.48 -12.71
CA THR A 82 -10.23 8.83 -13.06
C THR A 82 -8.92 9.18 -12.36
N TYR A 83 -8.83 8.91 -11.05
CA TYR A 83 -7.63 9.20 -10.26
C TYR A 83 -6.49 8.22 -10.55
N ARG A 84 -6.79 6.96 -10.91
CA ARG A 84 -5.78 6.00 -11.34
C ARG A 84 -5.09 6.48 -12.61
N VAL A 85 -5.85 6.96 -13.60
CA VAL A 85 -5.30 7.51 -14.84
C VAL A 85 -4.46 8.75 -14.55
N LEU A 86 -4.96 9.68 -13.73
CA LEU A 86 -4.23 10.89 -13.33
C LEU A 86 -2.91 10.55 -12.60
N LEU A 87 -2.95 9.64 -11.62
CA LEU A 87 -1.77 9.25 -10.83
C LEU A 87 -0.76 8.48 -11.67
N SER A 88 -1.22 7.57 -12.54
CA SER A 88 -0.37 6.83 -13.47
C SER A 88 0.36 7.78 -14.42
N THR A 89 -0.35 8.80 -14.92
CA THR A 89 0.21 9.83 -15.78
C THR A 89 1.21 10.70 -15.03
N LEU A 90 0.83 11.17 -13.84
CA LEU A 90 1.64 12.04 -13.01
C LEU A 90 2.97 11.37 -12.61
N TYR A 91 2.92 10.09 -12.27
CA TYR A 91 4.10 9.32 -11.89
C TYR A 91 4.79 8.62 -13.06
N ARG A 92 4.24 8.71 -14.28
CA ARG A 92 4.72 7.96 -15.46
C ARG A 92 4.94 6.48 -15.14
N ALA A 93 4.00 5.91 -14.37
CA ALA A 93 4.04 4.57 -13.83
C ALA A 93 2.76 3.84 -14.20
N THR A 94 2.79 2.52 -14.26
CA THR A 94 1.58 1.74 -14.54
C THR A 94 0.69 1.63 -13.29
N PRO A 95 -0.61 1.32 -13.45
CA PRO A 95 -1.49 1.07 -12.30
C PRO A 95 -0.98 -0.06 -11.39
N ASP A 96 -0.31 -1.06 -11.96
CA ASP A 96 0.34 -2.15 -11.21
C ASP A 96 1.52 -1.66 -10.37
N ASP A 97 2.39 -0.83 -10.95
CA ASP A 97 3.54 -0.24 -10.24
C ASP A 97 3.09 0.62 -9.05
N LEU A 98 1.93 1.27 -9.18
CA LEU A 98 1.32 2.09 -8.13
C LEU A 98 0.48 1.28 -7.13
N GLY A 99 0.38 -0.04 -7.31
CA GLY A 99 -0.34 -0.94 -6.40
C GLY A 99 -1.87 -0.86 -6.53
N PHE A 100 -2.38 -0.32 -7.64
CA PHE A 100 -3.81 -0.17 -7.88
C PHE A 100 -4.48 -1.48 -8.33
N THR A 101 -3.72 -2.37 -8.98
CA THR A 101 -4.20 -3.63 -9.58
C THR A 101 -4.04 -4.83 -8.64
N ALA A 102 -3.21 -4.74 -7.60
CA ALA A 102 -3.12 -5.80 -6.60
C ALA A 102 -4.54 -6.08 -6.06
N PRO A 103 -4.97 -7.33 -5.85
CA PRO A 103 -6.16 -7.59 -5.04
C PRO A 103 -5.98 -6.90 -3.68
N ARG A 104 -7.07 -6.52 -3.01
CA ARG A 104 -7.00 -5.99 -1.62
C ARG A 104 -6.27 -7.06 -0.79
N ARG A 105 -4.96 -6.92 -0.55
CA ARG A 105 -4.13 -8.02 -0.09
C ARG A 105 -3.79 -7.88 1.39
N GLU A 106 -3.80 -9.05 2.03
CA GLU A 106 -3.16 -9.41 3.31
C GLU A 106 -3.97 -9.23 4.60
N THR A 107 -4.35 -8.04 5.05
CA THR A 107 -4.94 -7.95 6.42
C THR A 107 -6.22 -8.77 6.61
N ALA A 108 -7.14 -8.79 5.65
CA ALA A 108 -8.37 -9.59 5.76
C ALA A 108 -8.14 -11.10 5.57
N MET A 109 -7.08 -11.50 4.87
CA MET A 109 -6.73 -12.91 4.65
C MET A 109 -5.95 -13.49 5.83
N ASP A 110 -5.06 -12.71 6.42
CA ASP A 110 -4.39 -13.06 7.69
C ASP A 110 -5.40 -13.12 8.83
N ASP A 111 -6.32 -12.15 8.90
CA ASP A 111 -7.39 -12.14 9.92
C ASP A 111 -8.35 -13.32 9.74
N LEU A 112 -8.72 -13.66 8.49
CA LEU A 112 -9.50 -14.86 8.20
C LEU A 112 -8.76 -16.14 8.56
N SER A 113 -7.47 -16.25 8.23
CA SER A 113 -6.65 -17.43 8.52
C SER A 113 -6.44 -17.61 10.03
N ALA A 114 -6.23 -16.52 10.77
CA ALA A 114 -6.15 -16.52 12.22
C ALA A 114 -7.46 -17.00 12.85
N ARG A 115 -8.61 -16.49 12.39
CA ARG A 115 -9.93 -16.93 12.86
C ARG A 115 -10.24 -18.38 12.54
N VAL A 116 -9.83 -18.88 11.37
CA VAL A 116 -9.99 -20.30 11.00
C VAL A 116 -9.15 -21.20 11.91
N ASN A 117 -7.91 -20.82 12.20
CA ASN A 117 -7.04 -21.59 13.10
C ASN A 117 -7.56 -21.58 14.55
N GLU A 118 -8.08 -20.45 15.02
CA GLU A 118 -8.70 -20.34 16.34
C GLU A 118 -9.93 -21.25 16.45
N LEU A 119 -10.80 -21.24 15.43
CA LEU A 119 -11.98 -22.10 15.39
C LEU A 119 -11.58 -23.59 15.37
N ALA A 120 -10.57 -23.97 14.59
CA ALA A 120 -10.06 -25.34 14.55
C ALA A 120 -9.59 -25.81 15.93
N ALA A 121 -8.84 -24.96 16.67
CA ALA A 121 -8.39 -25.27 18.02
C ALA A 121 -9.54 -25.37 19.05
N VAL A 122 -10.61 -24.60 18.87
CA VAL A 122 -11.83 -24.73 19.68
C VAL A 122 -12.53 -26.07 19.42
N VAL A 123 -12.70 -26.45 18.15
CA VAL A 123 -13.34 -27.71 17.76
C VAL A 123 -12.57 -28.92 18.29
N GLU A 124 -11.24 -28.90 18.20
CA GLU A 124 -10.40 -29.97 18.72
C GLU A 124 -10.55 -30.14 20.23
N ARG A 125 -10.51 -29.04 21.00
CA ARG A 125 -10.73 -29.06 22.46
C ARG A 125 -12.11 -29.59 22.84
N LEU A 126 -13.16 -29.20 22.12
CA LEU A 126 -14.52 -29.70 22.36
C LEU A 126 -14.65 -31.18 22.03
N THR A 127 -14.01 -31.64 20.97
CA THR A 127 -14.01 -33.06 20.57
C THR A 127 -13.31 -33.92 21.61
N VAL A 128 -12.18 -33.46 22.15
CA VAL A 128 -11.47 -34.14 23.25
C VAL A 128 -12.33 -34.15 24.53
N ALA A 129 -12.95 -33.03 24.89
CA ALA A 129 -13.80 -32.93 26.08
C ALA A 129 -15.02 -33.86 25.98
N LEU A 130 -15.67 -33.95 24.81
CA LEU A 130 -16.80 -34.84 24.57
C LEU A 130 -16.39 -36.32 24.47
N GLY A 131 -15.19 -36.61 23.95
CA GLY A 131 -14.61 -37.96 23.93
C GLY A 131 -14.25 -38.48 25.33
N GLY A 132 -13.79 -37.61 26.22
CA GLY A 132 -13.50 -37.94 27.62
C GLY A 132 -14.74 -38.32 28.43
N VAL A 133 -15.92 -37.82 28.06
CA VAL A 133 -17.19 -38.14 28.72
C VAL A 133 -17.70 -39.55 28.36
N GLN A 134 -17.34 -40.08 27.18
CA GLN A 134 -17.74 -41.45 26.77
C GLN A 134 -16.89 -42.56 27.41
N GLY A 135 -15.71 -42.23 27.97
CA GLY A 135 -14.84 -43.20 28.65
C GLY A 135 -15.16 -43.45 30.14
N ALA A 136 -16.14 -42.74 30.71
CA ALA A 136 -16.44 -42.74 32.15
C ALA A 136 -17.73 -43.51 32.52
N SER A 137 -18.28 -44.33 31.62
CA SER A 137 -19.31 -45.32 31.96
C SER A 137 -18.75 -46.73 31.76
N ALA A 138 -18.07 -47.23 32.79
CA ALA A 138 -17.76 -48.64 33.01
C ALA A 138 -18.00 -48.95 34.48
#